data_AF-A0A9Y1BR47-F1
#
_entry.id   AF-A0A9Y1BR47-F1
#
_cell.length_a   1.000
_cell.length_b   1.000
_cell.length_c   1.000
_cell.angle_alpha   90.00
_cell.angle_beta   90.00
_cell.angle_gamma   90.00
#
_symmetry.space_group_name_H-M   'P 1'
#
loop_
_entity.id
_entity.type
_entity.pdbx_description
1 polymer ?
#
loop_
_entity_poly.entity_id
_entity_poly.type
_entity_poly.pdbx_seq_one_letter_code
_entity_poly.pdbx_strand_id
1 'polypeptide(L)'
;MKKKKKEKKEKSIRDRVEVCPICFSIVKRSPQIFDVNSTFHCTNSDCGWSGSFAVEVDIDDYKQFLVDKQKNNGANKNSRDEP
;
A
#
# COMPACT_ATOMS: atom_id res chain seq x y z
N MET A 1 -28.30 -34.88 -5.27
CA MET A 1 -26.97 -34.62 -4.68
C MET A 1 -26.44 -33.27 -5.20
N LYS A 2 -26.48 -32.21 -4.38
CA LYS A 2 -26.06 -30.85 -4.79
C LYS A 2 -24.53 -30.76 -4.75
N LYS A 3 -23.89 -30.78 -5.93
CA LYS A 3 -22.45 -30.51 -6.08
C LYS A 3 -22.20 -29.03 -5.73
N LYS A 4 -21.75 -28.76 -4.51
CA LYS A 4 -21.20 -27.44 -4.13
C LYS A 4 -19.90 -27.25 -4.91
N LYS A 5 -19.96 -26.58 -6.07
CA LYS A 5 -18.78 -25.99 -6.70
C LYS A 5 -18.23 -24.97 -5.71
N LYS A 6 -17.14 -25.32 -5.03
CA LYS A 6 -16.29 -24.34 -4.36
C LYS A 6 -15.70 -23.49 -5.49
N GLU A 7 -16.34 -22.36 -5.79
CA GLU A 7 -15.70 -21.29 -6.54
C GLU A 7 -14.48 -20.86 -5.71
N LYS A 8 -13.32 -21.45 -6.03
CA LYS A 8 -12.04 -20.80 -5.77
C LYS A 8 -12.13 -19.49 -6.53
N LYS A 9 -12.48 -18.43 -5.81
CA LYS A 9 -12.43 -17.05 -6.27
C LYS A 9 -10.99 -16.87 -6.76
N GLU A 10 -10.81 -16.94 -8.07
CA GLU A 10 -9.56 -16.68 -8.75
C GLU A 10 -9.19 -15.26 -8.31
N LYS A 11 -8.25 -15.14 -7.35
CA LYS A 11 -7.72 -13.84 -6.95
C LYS A 11 -7.07 -13.29 -8.21
N SER A 12 -7.80 -12.39 -8.86
CA SER A 12 -7.42 -11.72 -10.08
C SER A 12 -5.99 -11.22 -9.90
N ILE A 13 -5.09 -11.67 -10.78
CA ILE A 13 -3.65 -11.38 -10.79
C ILE A 13 -3.36 -9.86 -10.99
N ARG A 14 -4.38 -9.00 -10.88
CA ARG A 14 -4.39 -7.63 -11.40
C ARG A 14 -4.51 -6.53 -10.34
N ASP A 15 -4.76 -6.84 -9.07
CA ASP A 15 -4.85 -5.80 -8.04
C ASP A 15 -3.50 -5.62 -7.33
N ARG A 16 -2.52 -5.09 -8.06
CA ARG A 16 -1.25 -4.62 -7.49
C ARG A 16 -1.27 -3.12 -7.32
N VAL A 17 -0.59 -2.63 -6.30
CA VAL A 17 -0.42 -1.20 -6.03
C VAL A 17 1.05 -0.86 -5.88
N GLU A 18 1.44 0.27 -6.46
CA GLU A 18 2.80 0.81 -6.37
C GLU A 18 2.93 1.66 -5.10
N VAL A 19 3.93 1.33 -4.27
CA VAL A 19 4.21 2.00 -3.00
C VAL A 19 5.66 2.44 -2.92
N CYS A 20 5.91 3.43 -2.06
CA CYS A 20 7.23 3.96 -1.79
C CYS A 20 8.06 2.94 -1.00
N PRO A 21 9.32 2.66 -1.41
CA PRO A 21 10.18 1.69 -0.72
C PRO A 21 10.59 2.13 0.70
N ILE A 22 10.48 3.42 1.02
CA ILE A 22 10.92 3.96 2.31
C ILE A 22 9.79 3.91 3.35
N CYS A 23 8.63 4.49 3.02
CA CYS A 23 7.53 4.66 3.97
C CYS A 23 6.28 3.83 3.66
N PHE A 24 6.33 3.01 2.61
CA PHE A 24 5.23 2.17 2.13
C PHE A 24 3.94 2.96 1.89
N SER A 25 4.05 4.25 1.52
CA SER A 25 2.89 5.06 1.11
C SER A 25 2.72 4.99 -0.40
N ILE A 26 1.48 5.14 -0.88
CA ILE A 26 1.16 5.14 -2.32
C ILE A 26 2.07 6.12 -3.07
N VAL A 27 2.56 5.74 -4.24
CA VAL A 27 3.25 6.67 -5.12
C VAL A 27 2.31 7.19 -6.21
N LYS A 28 2.58 8.41 -6.68
CA LYS A 28 1.98 8.98 -7.89
C LYS A 28 3.03 8.98 -8.99
N ARG A 29 2.66 8.43 -10.14
CA ARG A 29 3.47 8.54 -11.35
C ARG A 29 3.18 9.90 -11.98
N SER A 30 4.23 10.72 -12.16
CA SER A 30 4.10 11.97 -12.90
C SER A 30 4.09 11.66 -14.40
N PRO A 31 3.02 11.98 -15.14
CA PRO A 31 3.02 11.85 -16.59
C PRO A 31 3.95 12.93 -17.16
N GLN A 32 5.18 12.57 -17.50
CA GLN A 32 6.05 13.46 -18.25
C GLN A 32 5.75 13.30 -19.73
N ILE A 33 5.36 14.40 -20.36
CA ILE A 33 4.93 14.47 -21.76
C ILE A 33 6.14 14.34 -22.72
N PHE A 34 7.37 14.52 -22.20
CA PHE A 34 8.60 14.63 -23.00
C PHE A 34 9.77 13.74 -22.55
N ASP A 35 9.67 13.06 -21.40
CA ASP A 35 10.75 12.21 -20.87
C ASP A 35 10.32 10.74 -20.84
N VAL A 36 11.14 9.87 -21.44
CA VAL A 36 10.92 8.43 -21.52
C VAL A 36 10.97 7.73 -20.15
N ASN A 37 11.41 8.43 -19.10
CA ASN A 37 11.47 7.91 -17.74
C ASN A 37 10.29 8.41 -16.90
N SER A 38 9.43 7.48 -16.50
CA SER A 38 8.40 7.71 -15.49
C SER A 38 9.06 7.93 -14.13
N THR A 39 8.86 9.12 -13.53
CA THR A 39 9.26 9.39 -12.16
C THR A 39 8.08 9.15 -11.22
N PHE A 40 8.33 8.40 -10.15
CA PHE A 40 7.40 8.16 -9.06
C PHE A 40 7.66 9.13 -7.92
N HIS A 41 6.60 9.73 -7.42
CA HIS A 41 6.64 10.63 -6.26
C HIS A 41 5.84 10.01 -5.13
N CYS A 42 6.44 9.92 -3.94
CA CYS A 42 5.70 9.48 -2.76
C CYS A 42 4.58 10.47 -2.45
N THR A 43 3.38 9.98 -2.14
CA THR A 43 2.27 10.82 -1.67
C THR A 43 2.46 11.31 -0.24
N ASN A 44 3.33 10.67 0.53
CA ASN A 44 3.64 11.07 1.89
C ASN A 44 4.78 12.10 1.89
N SER A 45 4.42 13.35 2.16
CA SER A 45 5.35 14.49 2.21
C SER A 45 6.43 14.34 3.28
N ASP A 46 6.14 13.67 4.41
CA ASP A 46 7.12 13.42 5.48
C ASP A 46 8.24 12.48 5.04
N CYS A 47 7.97 11.60 4.07
CA CYS A 47 8.96 10.70 3.52
C CYS A 47 9.85 11.38 2.46
N GLY A 48 9.32 12.37 1.74
CA GLY A 48 10.07 13.15 0.74
C GLY A 48 10.68 12.35 -0.41
N TRP A 49 10.32 11.07 -0.60
CA TRP A 49 10.95 10.21 -1.59
C TRP A 49 10.39 10.46 -2.99
N SER A 50 11.30 10.54 -3.96
CA SER A 50 10.99 10.50 -5.39
C SER A 50 12.07 9.70 -6.12
N GLY A 51 11.68 8.95 -7.14
CA GLY A 51 12.61 8.09 -7.85
C GLY A 51 11.99 7.39 -9.05
N SER A 52 12.81 6.65 -9.79
CA SER A 52 12.38 5.99 -11.04
C SER A 52 11.81 4.58 -10.83
N PHE A 53 11.75 4.08 -9.59
CA PHE A 53 11.25 2.73 -9.28
C PHE A 53 10.33 2.76 -8.06
N ALA A 54 9.22 2.03 -8.10
CA ALA A 54 8.34 1.82 -6.95
C ALA A 54 8.27 0.33 -6.61
N VAL A 55 7.82 0.01 -5.40
CA VAL A 55 7.60 -1.38 -4.98
C VAL A 55 6.15 -1.75 -5.33
N GLU A 56 5.95 -2.81 -6.11
CA GLU A 56 4.63 -3.37 -6.33
C GLU A 56 4.27 -4.36 -5.21
N VAL A 57 3.12 -4.13 -4.58
CA VAL A 57 2.56 -5.01 -3.56
C VAL A 57 1.14 -5.41 -3.91
N ASP A 58 0.69 -6.55 -3.39
CA ASP A 58 -0.70 -7.00 -3.55
C ASP A 58 -1.65 -6.08 -2.76
N ILE A 59 -2.79 -5.73 -3.35
CA ILE A 59 -3.73 -4.80 -2.71
C ILE A 59 -4.29 -5.35 -1.39
N ASP A 60 -4.50 -6.67 -1.28
CA ASP A 60 -5.07 -7.27 -0.08
C ASP A 60 -4.04 -7.20 1.06
N ASP A 61 -2.79 -7.51 0.76
CA ASP A 61 -1.67 -7.41 1.71
C ASP A 61 -1.46 -5.96 2.15
N TYR A 62 -1.47 -5.03 1.18
CA TYR A 62 -1.35 -3.60 1.47
C TYR A 62 -2.49 -3.06 2.35
N LYS A 63 -3.74 -3.47 2.08
CA LYS A 63 -4.88 -3.12 2.93
C LYS A 63 -4.72 -3.66 4.34
N GLN A 64 -4.26 -4.90 4.47
CA GLN A 64 -4.03 -5.52 5.77
C GLN A 64 -2.91 -4.81 6.54
N PHE A 65 -1.82 -4.44 5.87
CA PHE A 65 -0.75 -3.61 6.42
C PHE A 65 -1.26 -2.26 6.91
N LEU A 66 -2.12 -1.57 6.15
CA LEU A 66 -2.70 -0.28 6.55
C LEU A 66 -3.58 -0.42 7.80
N VAL A 67 -4.39 -1.48 7.89
CA VAL A 67 -5.22 -1.76 9.07
C VAL A 67 -4.35 -2.03 10.29
N ASP A 68 -3.30 -2.84 10.14
CA ASP A 68 -2.36 -3.15 11.23
C ASP A 68 -1.60 -1.90 11.69
N LYS A 69 -1.13 -1.07 10.74
CA LYS A 69 -0.49 0.22 11.01
C LYS A 69 -1.42 1.18 11.75
N GLN A 70 -2.70 1.22 11.39
CA GLN A 70 -3.71 2.03 12.10
C GLN A 70 -3.96 1.51 13.52
N LYS A 71 -4.04 0.19 13.69
CA LYS A 71 -4.23 -0.44 15.00
C LYS A 71 -3.03 -0.19 15.93
N ASN A 72 -1.81 -0.27 15.40
CA ASN A 72 -0.58 0.00 16.15
C ASN A 72 -0.37 1.48 16.44
N ASN A 73 -0.77 2.40 15.55
CA ASN A 73 -0.77 3.84 15.84
C ASN A 73 -1.92 4.26 16.79
N GLY A 74 -3.05 3.54 16.77
CA GLY A 74 -4.18 3.76 17.67
C GLY A 74 -3.99 3.19 19.08
N ALA A 75 -3.09 2.23 19.26
CA ALA A 75 -2.80 1.62 20.56
C ALA A 75 -1.89 2.48 21.46
N ASN A 76 -1.25 3.53 20.94
CA ASN A 76 -0.39 4.43 21.72
C ASN A 76 -1.14 5.70 22.18
N LYS A 77 -2.30 5.54 22.82
CA LYS A 77 -3.02 6.63 23.53
C LYS A 77 -3.71 6.18 24.83
N ASN A 78 -3.32 5.06 25.43
CA ASN A 78 -3.79 4.65 26.77
C ASN A 78 -2.62 4.21 27.67
N SER A 79 -1.57 5.02 27.72
CA SER A 79 -0.61 4.98 28.82
C SER A 79 -0.42 6.39 29.34
N ARG A 80 -1.38 6.85 30.13
CA ARG A 80 -1.17 7.92 31.09
C ARG A 80 -1.96 7.57 32.35
N ASP A 81 -1.23 6.87 33.21
CA ASP A 81 -1.28 6.84 34.67
C ASP A 81 -2.59 6.40 35.35
N GLU A 82 -2.62 5.11 35.74
CA GLU A 82 -3.01 4.70 37.10
C GLU A 82 -1.79 4.90 38.04
N PRO A 83 -1.92 5.03 39.38
CA PRO A 83 -3.12 4.99 40.23
C PRO A 83 -3.51 6.32 40.91
#